data_AF-A0A5Q0BBS1-F1
#
_entry.id   AF-A0A5Q0BBS1-F1
#
_cell.length_a   1.000
_cell.length_b   1.000
_cell.length_c   1.000
_cell.angle_alpha   90.00
_cell.angle_beta   90.00
_cell.angle_gamma   90.00
#
_symmetry.space_group_name_H-M   'P 1'
#
loop_
_entity.id
_entity.type
_entity.pdbx_description
1 polymer ?
#
loop_
_entity_poly.entity_id
_entity_poly.type
_entity_poly.pdbx_seq_one_letter_code
_entity_poly.pdbx_strand_id
1 'polypeptide(L)'
;MRIDSSLNVLLCGILLLTTASCSSVFRVDPNDPLEVNEEVAVERDPFKNIMYFHGPVISNAADNGSDAPEVEDIELHARTEQNRPTRYFLRITDYYDGDWRGFDQAFDLAGEKFHALAVMHNVNCTLFCGYDEMLDIELSRKYLDDHAHTGITMRLYGPSSAASAPFTLPAGYIQGFLKGSYSD
;
A
#
# COMPACT_ATOMS: atom_id res chain seq x y z
N MET A 1 68.37 -26.25 -3.04
CA MET A 1 67.32 -25.22 -2.95
C MET A 1 66.01 -25.90 -3.29
N ARG A 2 65.25 -26.33 -2.28
CA ARG A 2 63.94 -27.01 -2.42
C ARG A 2 62.86 -25.95 -2.17
N ILE A 3 61.90 -25.86 -3.08
CA ILE A 3 60.72 -25.02 -2.94
C ILE A 3 59.57 -26.00 -2.72
N ASP A 4 59.17 -26.15 -1.45
CA ASP A 4 57.95 -26.86 -1.08
C ASP A 4 56.81 -25.83 -1.10
N SER A 5 55.97 -25.91 -2.13
CA SER A 5 54.73 -25.12 -2.24
C SER A 5 53.54 -26.01 -1.89
N SER A 6 53.16 -26.03 -0.61
CA SER A 6 51.92 -26.63 -0.13
C SER A 6 50.75 -25.65 -0.34
N LEU A 7 50.02 -25.86 -1.43
CA LEU A 7 48.79 -25.15 -1.78
C LEU A 7 47.63 -25.67 -0.92
N ASN A 8 47.36 -25.00 0.21
CA ASN A 8 46.16 -25.23 1.02
C ASN A 8 44.93 -24.66 0.31
N VAL A 9 44.27 -25.47 -0.50
CA VAL A 9 42.94 -25.18 -1.05
C VAL A 9 41.93 -25.40 0.07
N LEU A 10 41.64 -24.33 0.82
CA LEU A 10 40.56 -24.31 1.80
C LEU A 10 39.22 -24.22 1.05
N LEU A 11 38.62 -25.38 0.83
CA LEU A 11 37.29 -25.54 0.23
C LEU A 11 36.23 -25.03 1.23
N CYS A 12 35.92 -23.74 1.20
CA CYS A 12 34.73 -23.19 1.88
C CYS A 12 33.49 -23.70 1.15
N GLY A 13 32.98 -24.85 1.57
CA GLY A 13 31.68 -25.37 1.17
C GLY A 13 30.57 -24.43 1.63
N ILE A 14 30.09 -23.59 0.72
CA ILE A 14 28.88 -22.79 0.91
C ILE A 14 27.70 -23.76 0.84
N LEU A 15 27.23 -24.19 2.01
CA LEU A 15 25.99 -24.92 2.18
C LEU A 15 24.83 -23.94 1.93
N LEU A 16 24.36 -23.87 0.68
CA LEU A 16 23.14 -23.17 0.29
C LEU A 16 21.94 -23.91 0.88
N LEU A 17 21.58 -23.57 2.11
CA LEU A 17 20.27 -23.87 2.71
C LEU A 17 19.24 -23.03 1.97
N THR A 18 18.70 -23.55 0.87
CA THR A 18 17.47 -23.02 0.27
C THR A 18 16.32 -23.43 1.18
N THR A 19 16.06 -22.64 2.21
CA THR A 19 14.79 -22.69 2.93
C THR A 19 13.71 -22.31 1.95
N ALA A 20 13.01 -23.32 1.44
CA ALA A 20 11.73 -23.17 0.78
C ALA A 20 10.76 -22.60 1.82
N SER A 21 10.77 -21.28 1.96
CA SER A 21 9.76 -20.55 2.70
C SER A 21 8.51 -20.67 1.85
N CYS A 22 7.69 -21.68 2.12
CA CYS A 22 6.30 -21.65 1.75
C CYS A 22 5.71 -20.45 2.50
N SER A 23 5.74 -19.27 1.88
CA SER A 23 4.97 -18.12 2.32
C SER A 23 3.51 -18.53 2.22
N SER A 24 2.99 -19.06 3.32
CA SER A 24 1.55 -19.05 3.56
C SER A 24 1.21 -17.58 3.52
N VAL A 25 0.43 -17.17 2.53
CA VAL A 25 -0.13 -15.83 2.43
C VAL A 25 -1.13 -15.73 3.58
N PHE A 26 -0.63 -15.50 4.78
CA PHE A 26 -1.46 -15.17 5.92
C PHE A 26 -2.05 -13.80 5.62
N ARG A 27 -3.37 -13.74 5.55
CA ARG A 27 -4.08 -12.47 5.48
C ARG A 27 -3.89 -11.79 6.83
N VAL A 28 -3.21 -10.65 6.82
CA VAL A 28 -3.06 -9.76 7.99
C VAL A 28 -4.45 -9.31 8.43
N ASP A 29 -4.78 -9.37 9.72
CA ASP A 29 -5.99 -8.74 10.23
C ASP A 29 -5.79 -7.21 10.26
N PRO A 30 -6.47 -6.42 9.40
CA PRO A 30 -6.30 -4.98 9.41
C PRO A 30 -6.84 -4.30 10.68
N ASN A 31 -7.53 -5.03 11.55
CA ASN A 31 -7.96 -4.53 12.86
C ASN A 31 -6.94 -4.77 13.96
N ASP A 32 -5.91 -5.62 13.74
CA ASP A 32 -4.83 -5.85 14.70
C ASP A 32 -3.63 -4.93 14.39
N PRO A 33 -3.39 -3.88 15.20
CA PRO A 33 -2.28 -2.97 14.97
C PRO A 33 -0.90 -3.63 15.12
N LEU A 34 -0.78 -4.73 15.85
CA LEU A 34 0.50 -5.43 15.99
C LEU A 34 0.83 -6.20 14.71
N GLU A 35 -0.12 -6.98 14.19
CA GLU A 35 0.08 -7.71 12.93
C GLU A 35 0.36 -6.74 11.78
N VAL A 36 -0.40 -5.65 11.68
CA VAL A 36 -0.17 -4.63 10.63
C VAL A 36 1.23 -4.02 10.74
N ASN A 37 1.69 -3.70 11.95
CA ASN A 37 3.03 -3.14 12.17
C ASN A 37 4.14 -4.11 11.74
N GLU A 38 4.01 -5.40 12.06
CA GLU A 38 5.00 -6.43 11.70
C GLU A 38 5.10 -6.66 10.19
N GLU A 39 4.05 -6.35 9.45
CA GLU A 39 3.95 -6.52 7.99
C GLU A 39 4.19 -5.23 7.21
N VAL A 40 4.58 -4.13 7.87
CA VAL A 40 5.03 -2.92 7.15
C VAL A 40 6.36 -3.23 6.45
N ALA A 41 6.32 -3.32 5.13
CA ALA A 41 7.51 -3.55 4.32
C ALA A 41 8.29 -2.25 4.11
N VAL A 42 9.62 -2.33 4.23
CA VAL A 42 10.52 -1.20 4.05
C VAL A 42 11.36 -1.40 2.80
N GLU A 43 11.26 -0.47 1.85
CA GLU A 43 12.10 -0.42 0.66
C GLU A 43 13.03 0.79 0.73
N ARG A 44 14.31 0.61 0.38
CA ARG A 44 15.29 1.70 0.33
C ARG A 44 15.80 1.89 -1.09
N ASP A 45 15.62 3.11 -1.63
CA ASP A 45 16.26 3.55 -2.86
C ASP A 45 17.57 4.29 -2.52
N PRO A 46 18.74 3.65 -2.68
CA PRO A 46 20.03 4.25 -2.32
C PRO A 46 20.46 5.36 -3.28
N PHE A 47 19.90 5.41 -4.50
CA PHE A 47 20.27 6.43 -5.49
C PHE A 47 19.57 7.75 -5.20
N LYS A 48 18.30 7.67 -4.79
CA LYS A 48 17.51 8.85 -4.41
C LYS A 48 17.59 9.17 -2.91
N ASN A 49 18.17 8.26 -2.12
CA ASN A 49 18.20 8.31 -0.67
C ASN A 49 16.79 8.48 -0.07
N ILE A 50 15.86 7.63 -0.54
CA ILE A 50 14.46 7.60 -0.12
C ILE A 50 14.19 6.25 0.54
N MET A 51 13.45 6.28 1.65
CA MET A 51 12.84 5.08 2.24
C MET A 51 11.34 5.10 1.95
N TYR A 52 10.82 3.98 1.46
CA TYR A 52 9.40 3.74 1.27
C TYR A 52 8.92 2.73 2.31
N PHE A 53 7.73 2.97 2.83
CA PHE A 53 7.05 2.10 3.78
C PHE A 53 5.73 1.68 3.14
N HIS A 54 5.47 0.39 3.08
CA HIS A 54 4.30 -0.21 2.45
C HIS A 54 3.52 -0.98 3.51
N GLY A 55 2.28 -0.58 3.74
CA GLY A 55 1.37 -1.33 4.59
C GLY A 55 0.90 -2.60 3.90
N PRO A 56 0.33 -3.56 4.63
CA PRO A 56 -0.30 -4.72 4.03
C PRO A 56 -1.53 -4.28 3.22
N VAL A 57 -1.80 -4.93 2.08
CA VAL A 57 -2.96 -4.60 1.25
C VAL A 57 -4.25 -5.10 1.92
N ILE A 58 -5.28 -4.25 1.96
CA ILE A 58 -6.64 -4.63 2.37
C ILE A 58 -7.48 -4.82 1.11
N SER A 59 -7.87 -6.07 0.82
CA SER A 59 -8.73 -6.40 -0.31
C SER A 59 -10.21 -6.44 0.04
N ASN A 60 -11.08 -6.16 -0.94
CA ASN A 60 -12.53 -6.03 -0.81
C ASN A 60 -12.90 -4.98 0.26
N ALA A 61 -12.28 -3.80 0.16
CA ALA A 61 -12.47 -2.73 1.15
C ALA A 61 -13.85 -2.05 1.06
N ALA A 62 -14.58 -2.26 -0.04
CA ALA A 62 -15.95 -1.79 -0.26
C ALA A 62 -17.00 -2.76 0.31
N ASP A 63 -18.19 -2.23 0.61
CA ASP A 63 -19.35 -3.03 1.02
C ASP A 63 -19.97 -3.77 -0.18
N ASN A 64 -19.93 -5.11 -0.15
CA ASN A 64 -20.43 -6.04 -1.17
C ASN A 64 -21.94 -5.93 -1.47
N GLY A 65 -22.68 -5.05 -0.79
CA GLY A 65 -24.11 -4.81 -0.98
C GLY A 65 -24.47 -3.72 -2.00
N SER A 66 -23.48 -3.13 -2.66
CA SER A 66 -23.64 -1.92 -3.48
C SER A 66 -23.59 -2.22 -4.98
N ASP A 67 -24.50 -1.63 -5.77
CA ASP A 67 -24.41 -1.61 -7.24
C ASP A 67 -23.32 -0.65 -7.77
N ALA A 68 -22.58 0.01 -6.87
CA ALA A 68 -21.48 0.94 -7.18
C ALA A 68 -20.15 0.17 -7.35
N PRO A 69 -19.17 0.72 -8.10
CA PRO A 69 -17.89 0.06 -8.30
C PRO A 69 -17.19 -0.11 -6.96
N GLU A 70 -16.64 -1.29 -6.78
CA GLU A 70 -15.99 -1.72 -5.56
C GLU A 70 -14.54 -1.27 -5.61
N VAL A 71 -14.12 -0.51 -4.59
CA VAL A 71 -12.69 -0.36 -4.32
C VAL A 71 -12.15 -1.75 -3.98
N GLU A 72 -11.31 -2.28 -4.87
CA GLU A 72 -10.76 -3.62 -4.74
C GLU A 72 -9.74 -3.67 -3.61
N ASP A 73 -8.73 -2.82 -3.68
CA ASP A 73 -7.61 -2.83 -2.74
C ASP A 73 -7.34 -1.42 -2.20
N ILE A 74 -6.99 -1.34 -0.91
CA ILE A 74 -6.42 -0.15 -0.30
C ILE A 74 -5.12 -0.47 0.45
N GLU A 75 -4.17 0.47 0.42
CA GLU A 75 -2.86 0.34 1.05
C GLU A 75 -2.39 1.72 1.55
N LEU A 76 -2.03 1.84 2.83
CA LEU A 76 -1.23 3.00 3.24
C LEU A 76 0.21 2.79 2.84
N HIS A 77 0.82 3.82 2.26
CA HIS A 77 2.25 3.86 2.09
C HIS A 77 2.80 5.24 2.46
N ALA A 78 4.08 5.28 2.76
CA ALA A 78 4.77 6.51 3.12
C ALA A 78 6.14 6.57 2.45
N ARG A 79 6.66 7.79 2.27
CA ARG A 79 8.05 7.99 1.88
C ARG A 79 8.73 9.03 2.74
N THR A 80 9.98 8.75 3.07
CA THR A 80 10.86 9.63 3.84
C THR A 80 12.09 9.96 2.99
N GLU A 81 12.37 11.24 2.85
CA GLU A 81 13.58 11.76 2.21
C GLU A 81 14.45 12.45 3.27
N GLN A 82 15.77 12.49 3.05
CA GLN A 82 16.67 13.16 3.98
C GLN A 82 16.30 14.65 4.13
N ASN A 83 16.15 15.11 5.38
CA ASN A 83 15.78 16.49 5.74
C ASN A 83 14.40 16.95 5.25
N ARG A 84 13.48 16.02 4.93
CA ARG A 84 12.09 16.35 4.61
C ARG A 84 11.13 15.60 5.53
N PRO A 85 9.96 16.19 5.84
CA PRO A 85 8.91 15.45 6.52
C PRO A 85 8.48 14.22 5.72
N THR A 86 8.16 13.13 6.41
CA THR A 86 7.53 11.95 5.83
C THR A 86 6.19 12.34 5.19
N ARG A 87 5.94 11.84 3.99
CA ARG A 87 4.67 12.02 3.27
C ARG A 87 3.92 10.71 3.25
N TYR A 88 2.62 10.77 3.46
CA TYR A 88 1.75 9.61 3.59
C TYR A 88 0.70 9.63 2.48
N PHE A 89 0.41 8.45 1.96
CA PHE A 89 -0.52 8.28 0.84
C PHE A 89 -1.39 7.06 1.12
N LEU A 90 -2.68 7.19 0.82
CA LEU A 90 -3.58 6.07 0.69
C LEU A 90 -3.66 5.71 -0.79
N ARG A 91 -3.12 4.55 -1.13
CA ARG A 91 -3.27 3.96 -2.45
C ARG A 91 -4.59 3.22 -2.53
N ILE A 92 -5.28 3.39 -3.64
CA ILE A 92 -6.53 2.73 -3.96
C ILE A 92 -6.36 2.09 -5.34
N THR A 93 -6.72 0.82 -5.45
CA THR A 93 -6.88 0.13 -6.72
C THR A 93 -8.35 -0.18 -6.92
N ASP A 94 -8.84 0.10 -8.13
CA ASP A 94 -10.21 -0.15 -8.55
C ASP A 94 -10.19 -0.84 -9.92
N TYR A 95 -11.06 -1.82 -10.09
CA TYR A 95 -11.36 -2.44 -11.37
C TYR A 95 -12.84 -2.30 -11.69
N TYR A 96 -13.14 -1.80 -12.87
CA TYR A 96 -14.52 -1.70 -13.33
C TYR A 96 -14.67 -1.87 -14.83
N ASP A 97 -15.82 -2.43 -15.22
CA ASP A 97 -16.27 -2.46 -16.61
C ASP A 97 -17.10 -1.20 -16.92
N GLY A 98 -17.13 -0.80 -18.20
CA GLY A 98 -18.02 0.25 -18.69
C GLY A 98 -17.31 1.53 -19.14
N ASP A 99 -17.79 2.69 -18.69
CA ASP A 99 -17.18 3.98 -19.01
C ASP A 99 -16.12 4.34 -17.96
N TRP A 100 -15.06 5.02 -18.42
CA TRP A 100 -14.03 5.57 -17.55
C TRP A 100 -14.65 6.54 -16.53
N ARG A 101 -14.34 6.32 -15.24
CA ARG A 101 -14.91 7.10 -14.13
C ARG A 101 -14.05 8.29 -13.72
N GLY A 102 -12.74 8.21 -13.96
CA GLY A 102 -11.80 9.32 -13.80
C GLY A 102 -11.85 9.96 -12.42
N PHE A 103 -11.78 9.14 -11.37
CA PHE A 103 -11.83 9.64 -10.00
C PHE A 103 -10.68 10.64 -9.76
N ASP A 104 -11.01 11.83 -9.28
CA ASP A 104 -10.04 12.92 -9.04
C ASP A 104 -10.19 13.53 -7.63
N GLN A 105 -11.18 13.07 -6.88
CA GLN A 105 -11.54 13.57 -5.56
C GLN A 105 -11.90 12.41 -4.63
N ALA A 106 -11.59 12.59 -3.35
CA ALA A 106 -12.08 11.75 -2.28
C ALA A 106 -12.68 12.61 -1.17
N PHE A 107 -13.71 12.09 -0.50
CA PHE A 107 -14.32 12.73 0.65
C PHE A 107 -14.44 11.73 1.79
N ASP A 108 -14.21 12.18 3.01
CA ASP A 108 -14.52 11.40 4.21
C ASP A 108 -15.95 11.65 4.71
N LEU A 109 -16.36 10.95 5.78
CA LEU A 109 -17.68 11.12 6.39
C LEU A 109 -17.92 12.51 7.02
N ALA A 110 -16.86 13.25 7.35
CA ALA A 110 -16.95 14.62 7.85
C ALA A 110 -17.08 15.64 6.71
N GLY A 111 -16.91 15.21 5.46
CA GLY A 111 -16.93 16.07 4.28
C GLY A 111 -15.58 16.74 4.01
N GLU A 112 -14.50 16.31 4.66
CA GLU A 112 -13.15 16.75 4.32
C GLU A 112 -12.81 16.24 2.91
N LYS A 113 -12.29 17.14 2.08
CA LYS A 113 -12.01 16.88 0.66
C LYS A 113 -10.53 16.66 0.44
N PHE A 114 -10.22 15.60 -0.30
CA PHE A 114 -8.88 15.26 -0.73
C PHE A 114 -8.80 15.21 -2.26
N HIS A 115 -7.60 15.46 -2.78
CA HIS A 115 -7.31 15.23 -4.19
C HIS A 115 -6.83 13.79 -4.37
N ALA A 116 -7.45 13.06 -5.30
CA ALA A 116 -7.01 11.74 -5.71
C ALA A 116 -6.16 11.88 -6.99
N LEU A 117 -4.91 11.45 -6.93
CA LEU A 117 -3.97 11.51 -8.04
C LEU A 117 -3.97 10.18 -8.78
N ALA A 118 -4.38 10.15 -10.04
CA ALA A 118 -4.25 8.96 -10.88
C ALA A 118 -2.77 8.62 -11.11
N VAL A 119 -2.36 7.44 -10.66
CA VAL A 119 -0.99 6.91 -10.76
C VAL A 119 -0.86 5.96 -11.94
N MET A 120 -1.85 5.10 -12.14
CA MET A 120 -1.87 4.13 -13.23
C MET A 120 -3.27 4.06 -13.83
N HIS A 121 -3.29 3.92 -15.16
CA HIS A 121 -4.49 3.67 -15.93
C HIS A 121 -4.17 2.60 -16.96
N ASN A 122 -4.84 1.46 -16.87
CA ASN A 122 -4.71 0.38 -17.83
C ASN A 122 -6.09 -0.01 -18.34
N VAL A 123 -6.20 -0.20 -19.65
CA VAL A 123 -7.43 -0.66 -20.30
C VAL A 123 -7.19 -2.08 -20.78
N ASN A 124 -7.92 -3.04 -20.20
CA ASN A 124 -7.87 -4.43 -20.63
C ASN A 124 -9.13 -4.73 -21.45
N CYS A 125 -8.97 -4.89 -22.77
CA CYS A 125 -10.07 -5.20 -23.69
C CYS A 125 -9.93 -6.59 -24.33
N THR A 126 -9.34 -7.56 -23.63
CA THR A 126 -9.07 -8.90 -24.23
C THR A 126 -10.34 -9.70 -24.51
N LEU A 127 -11.36 -9.60 -23.65
CA LEU A 127 -12.66 -10.26 -23.80
C LEU A 127 -13.83 -9.30 -23.49
N PHE A 128 -13.68 -8.53 -22.41
CA PHE A 128 -14.51 -7.39 -22.03
C PHE A 128 -13.57 -6.21 -21.80
N CYS A 129 -14.04 -4.98 -22.02
CA CYS A 129 -13.25 -3.78 -21.72
C CYS A 129 -13.45 -3.40 -20.25
N GLY A 130 -12.43 -3.70 -19.44
CA GLY A 130 -12.29 -3.26 -18.07
C GLY A 130 -11.18 -2.22 -17.93
N TYR A 131 -11.25 -1.46 -16.85
CA TYR A 131 -10.27 -0.45 -16.48
C TYR A 131 -9.66 -0.83 -15.14
N ASP A 132 -8.33 -0.91 -15.09
CA ASP A 132 -7.59 -0.89 -13.83
C ASP A 132 -7.17 0.56 -13.56
N GLU A 133 -7.62 1.12 -12.46
CA GLU A 133 -7.28 2.47 -12.01
C GLU A 133 -6.57 2.39 -10.66
N MET A 134 -5.39 3.03 -10.58
CA MET A 134 -4.65 3.19 -9.32
C MET A 134 -4.57 4.66 -8.98
N LEU A 135 -4.97 5.00 -7.76
CA LEU A 135 -5.05 6.36 -7.25
C LEU A 135 -4.24 6.47 -5.97
N ASP A 136 -3.52 7.58 -5.80
CA ASP A 136 -2.90 7.94 -4.52
C ASP A 136 -3.59 9.20 -3.96
N ILE A 137 -4.02 9.12 -2.70
CA ILE A 137 -4.54 10.26 -1.94
C ILE A 137 -3.51 10.64 -0.90
N GLU A 138 -2.95 11.84 -0.98
CA GLU A 138 -2.02 12.33 0.05
C GLU A 138 -2.76 12.67 1.34
N LEU A 139 -2.35 12.04 2.44
CA LEU A 139 -2.89 12.26 3.78
C LEU A 139 -1.84 12.96 4.64
N SER A 140 -2.27 13.95 5.42
CA SER A 140 -1.35 14.58 6.37
C SER A 140 -1.10 13.65 7.54
N ARG A 141 0.09 13.73 8.14
CA ARG A 141 0.39 12.97 9.36
C ARG A 141 -0.62 13.26 10.48
N LYS A 142 -0.96 14.54 10.66
CA LYS A 142 -1.97 14.97 11.64
C LYS A 142 -3.32 14.30 11.39
N TYR A 143 -3.76 14.22 10.13
CA TYR A 143 -5.03 13.59 9.79
C TYR A 143 -5.06 12.10 10.18
N LEU A 144 -3.95 11.39 9.94
CA LEU A 144 -3.81 9.99 10.37
C LEU A 144 -3.80 9.84 11.89
N ASP A 145 -3.06 10.71 12.61
CA ASP A 145 -3.03 10.68 14.08
C ASP A 145 -4.43 10.99 14.67
N ASP A 146 -5.14 11.98 14.12
CA ASP A 146 -6.50 12.36 14.57
C ASP A 146 -7.51 11.22 14.38
N HIS A 147 -7.30 10.35 13.39
CA HIS A 147 -8.19 9.21 13.07
C HIS A 147 -7.65 7.84 13.50
N ALA A 148 -6.51 7.79 14.20
CA ALA A 148 -5.88 6.54 14.60
C ALA A 148 -6.80 5.65 15.45
N HIS A 149 -7.76 6.24 16.18
CA HIS A 149 -8.70 5.49 17.02
C HIS A 149 -10.10 5.29 16.44
N THR A 150 -10.42 5.97 15.34
CA THR A 150 -11.74 5.92 14.71
C THR A 150 -11.74 5.21 13.36
N GLY A 151 -10.57 5.08 12.73
CA GLY A 151 -10.49 4.70 11.33
C GLY A 151 -10.90 5.86 10.43
N ILE A 152 -10.84 5.61 9.12
CA ILE A 152 -11.21 6.58 8.08
C ILE A 152 -12.15 5.87 7.12
N THR A 153 -13.34 6.41 6.90
CA THR A 153 -14.25 5.96 5.84
C THR A 153 -14.30 7.04 4.78
N MET A 154 -14.01 6.66 3.53
CA MET A 154 -13.96 7.58 2.39
C MET A 154 -14.83 7.09 1.23
N ARG A 155 -15.03 7.99 0.28
CA ARG A 155 -15.66 7.71 -1.01
C ARG A 155 -14.97 8.50 -2.12
N LEU A 156 -14.76 7.87 -3.27
CA LEU A 156 -14.20 8.50 -4.46
C LEU A 156 -15.29 9.17 -5.30
N TYR A 157 -14.92 10.27 -5.95
CA TYR A 157 -15.78 11.03 -6.86
C TYR A 157 -14.99 11.43 -8.11
N GLY A 158 -15.66 11.35 -9.25
CA GLY A 158 -15.13 11.72 -10.55
C GLY A 158 -16.16 12.52 -11.36
N PRO A 159 -15.83 12.84 -12.63
CA PRO A 159 -16.74 13.52 -13.55
C PRO A 159 -18.11 12.83 -13.69
N SER A 160 -19.09 13.60 -14.15
CA SER A 160 -20.44 13.09 -14.47
C SER A 160 -21.15 12.38 -13.30
N SER A 161 -20.85 12.77 -12.06
CA SER A 161 -21.40 12.16 -10.84
C SER A 161 -20.95 10.70 -10.61
N ALA A 162 -19.84 10.27 -11.22
CA ALA A 162 -19.22 8.99 -10.89
C ALA A 162 -18.82 8.98 -9.42
N ALA A 163 -19.21 7.94 -8.69
CA ALA A 163 -18.87 7.77 -7.29
C ALA A 163 -18.64 6.30 -6.96
N SER A 164 -17.64 6.00 -6.13
CA SER A 164 -17.38 4.63 -5.66
C SER A 164 -18.39 4.19 -4.61
N ALA A 165 -18.39 2.91 -4.24
CA ALA A 165 -18.87 2.50 -2.92
C ALA A 165 -17.99 3.15 -1.82
N PRO A 166 -18.53 3.40 -0.60
CA PRO A 166 -17.70 3.80 0.52
C PRO A 166 -16.76 2.64 0.91
N PHE A 167 -15.54 2.98 1.32
CA PHE A 167 -14.53 2.04 1.79
C PHE A 167 -13.91 2.55 3.09
N THR A 168 -13.41 1.64 3.92
CA THR A 168 -12.93 1.98 5.26
C THR A 168 -11.52 1.47 5.48
N LEU A 169 -10.66 2.39 5.95
CA LEU A 169 -9.36 2.09 6.52
C LEU A 169 -9.52 1.90 8.05
N PRO A 170 -9.34 0.69 8.59
CA PRO A 170 -9.59 0.44 10.00
C PRO A 170 -8.62 1.19 10.94
N ALA A 171 -9.08 1.49 12.15
CA ALA A 171 -8.28 2.14 13.18
C ALA A 171 -7.00 1.36 13.52
N GLY A 172 -7.12 0.02 13.66
CA GLY A 172 -5.98 -0.87 13.92
C GLY A 172 -4.91 -0.76 12.84
N TYR A 173 -5.33 -0.71 11.57
CA TYR A 173 -4.44 -0.55 10.43
C TYR A 173 -3.65 0.76 10.50
N ILE A 174 -4.32 1.88 10.76
CA ILE A 174 -3.67 3.19 10.87
C ILE A 174 -2.63 3.17 12.00
N GLN A 175 -3.00 2.65 13.17
CA GLN A 175 -2.09 2.56 14.32
C GLN A 175 -0.86 1.69 14.02
N GLY A 176 -1.08 0.51 13.45
CA GLY A 176 0.00 -0.42 13.11
C GLY A 176 0.94 0.17 12.06
N PHE A 177 0.38 0.73 10.99
CA PHE A 177 1.16 1.35 9.94
C PHE A 177 1.97 2.56 10.44
N LEU A 178 1.36 3.44 11.22
CA LEU A 178 2.08 4.59 11.79
C LEU A 178 3.23 4.15 12.69
N LYS A 179 3.05 3.07 13.47
CA LYS A 179 4.11 2.51 14.33
C LYS A 179 5.25 1.89 13.50
N GLY A 180 4.93 1.13 12.46
CA GLY A 180 5.93 0.46 11.61
C GLY A 180 6.67 1.40 10.66
N SER A 181 6.07 2.55 10.33
CA SER A 181 6.69 3.58 9.47
C SER A 181 7.57 4.58 10.22
N TYR A 182 7.73 4.43 11.54
CA TYR A 182 8.75 5.17 12.30
C TYR A 182 10.10 4.47 12.20
N SER A 183 11.06 5.12 11.53
CA SER A 183 12.48 4.82 11.71
C SER A 183 13.03 5.71 12.84
N ASP A 184 13.36 5.12 13.98
CA ASP A 184 14.21 5.77 15.00
C ASP A 184 15.61 6.09 14.45
#